data_AF-A0A8D8UPF6-F1
#
_entry.id   AF-A0A8D8UPF6-F1
#
_cell.length_a   1.000
_cell.length_b   1.000
_cell.length_c   1.000
_cell.angle_alpha   90.00
_cell.angle_beta   90.00
_cell.angle_gamma   90.00
#
_symmetry.space_group_name_H-M   'P 1'
#
loop_
_entity.id
_entity.type
_entity.pdbx_description
1 polymer ?
#
loop_
_entity_poly.entity_id
_entity_poly.type
_entity_poly.pdbx_seq_one_letter_code
_entity_poly.pdbx_strand_id
1 'polypeptide(L)'
;MQTSYVADIQFFRGNNKDIIVKSFSFCKLFEKDIVQHFIFKAPYDISELNLCRRREVEHVARNFHHLEWNEGFIDYQQVSKVICSALGNATEVFVKGLEKVKYLNSILQENVCCNIELLDCPNLKTLKSNISVCNFDNSPVSSLNVYVMKKWLCEYFQNSLTLMNEAIRNCYVKGFFNLSNEELYFLPSSFLTHHFTPDFLQNYYYKFAPHVLRDLNFKKYLSMDSGIDTVN
;
A
#
# COMPACT_ATOMS: atom_id res chain seq x y z
N MET A 1 -13.74 -6.86 -10.29
CA MET A 1 -13.40 -6.99 -8.86
C MET A 1 -12.13 -6.20 -8.62
N GLN A 2 -12.09 -5.37 -7.58
CA GLN A 2 -10.88 -4.65 -7.20
C GLN A 2 -9.82 -5.68 -6.78
N THR A 3 -8.64 -5.64 -7.40
CA THR A 3 -7.58 -6.62 -7.14
C THR A 3 -6.41 -5.90 -6.48
N SER A 4 -6.40 -5.93 -5.16
CA SER A 4 -5.35 -5.29 -4.35
C SER A 4 -4.26 -6.29 -3.98
N TYR A 5 -3.02 -5.86 -4.12
CA TYR A 5 -1.83 -6.66 -3.83
C TYR A 5 -0.96 -6.02 -2.76
N VAL A 6 -0.16 -6.83 -2.10
CA VAL A 6 0.95 -6.40 -1.26
C VAL A 6 2.22 -6.89 -1.91
N ALA A 7 3.22 -6.02 -2.07
CA ALA A 7 4.46 -6.34 -2.76
C ALA A 7 5.69 -5.77 -2.05
N ASP A 8 6.82 -6.47 -2.21
CA ASP A 8 8.13 -6.02 -1.77
C ASP A 8 9.20 -6.41 -2.79
N ILE A 9 10.20 -5.54 -2.95
CA ILE A 9 11.42 -5.82 -3.73
C ILE A 9 12.65 -5.71 -2.82
N GLN A 10 13.61 -6.61 -3.01
CA GLN A 10 14.98 -6.44 -2.54
C GLN A 10 15.87 -6.10 -3.73
N PHE A 11 16.82 -5.19 -3.54
CA PHE A 11 17.62 -4.67 -4.62
C PHE A 11 19.01 -4.26 -4.13
N PHE A 12 19.94 -4.19 -5.08
CA PHE A 12 21.24 -3.55 -4.90
C PHE A 12 21.29 -2.21 -5.65
N ARG A 13 22.39 -1.47 -5.44
CA ARG A 13 22.71 -0.24 -6.16
C ARG A 13 23.73 -0.49 -7.26
N GLY A 14 23.38 -0.10 -8.48
CA GLY A 14 24.33 -0.02 -9.58
C GLY A 14 25.31 1.16 -9.43
N ASN A 15 26.26 1.26 -10.36
CA ASN A 15 27.26 2.33 -10.36
C ASN A 15 26.63 3.73 -10.42
N ASN A 16 25.45 3.84 -11.05
CA ASN A 16 24.72 5.09 -11.20
C ASN A 16 23.66 5.31 -10.10
N LYS A 17 23.73 4.52 -9.01
CA LYS A 17 22.73 4.48 -7.92
C LYS A 17 21.34 4.01 -8.36
N ASP A 18 21.25 3.44 -9.55
CA ASP A 18 20.08 2.76 -10.06
C ASP A 18 19.73 1.52 -9.23
N ILE A 19 18.43 1.18 -9.21
CA ILE A 19 17.91 0.01 -8.52
C ILE A 19 18.16 -1.21 -9.39
N ILE A 20 18.88 -2.20 -8.83
CA ILE A 20 19.07 -3.52 -9.43
C ILE A 20 18.26 -4.51 -8.63
N VAL A 21 17.04 -4.80 -9.08
CA VAL A 21 16.13 -5.74 -8.39
C VAL A 21 16.74 -7.13 -8.36
N LYS A 22 16.86 -7.68 -7.16
CA LYS A 22 17.34 -9.04 -6.89
C LYS A 22 16.23 -10.00 -6.54
N SER A 23 15.23 -9.53 -5.80
CA SER A 23 14.03 -10.32 -5.55
C SER A 23 12.77 -9.49 -5.61
N PHE A 24 11.68 -10.16 -5.95
CA PHE A 24 10.34 -9.62 -5.96
C PHE A 24 9.40 -10.63 -5.31
N SER A 25 8.68 -10.20 -4.30
CA SER A 25 7.61 -10.98 -3.69
C SER A 25 6.30 -10.22 -3.75
N PHE A 26 5.20 -10.95 -3.86
CA PHE A 26 3.87 -10.36 -3.76
C PHE A 26 2.81 -11.40 -3.34
N CYS A 27 1.68 -10.89 -2.87
CA CYS A 27 0.48 -11.68 -2.67
C CYS A 27 -0.76 -10.80 -2.83
N LYS A 28 -1.92 -11.43 -3.01
CA LYS A 28 -3.20 -10.72 -2.99
C LYS A 28 -3.60 -10.42 -1.55
N LEU A 29 -4.10 -9.20 -1.32
CA LEU A 29 -4.38 -8.70 0.02
C LEU A 29 -5.52 -9.47 0.71
N PHE A 30 -6.63 -9.68 0.01
CA PHE A 30 -7.85 -10.27 0.60
C PHE A 30 -8.08 -11.74 0.24
N GLU A 31 -7.06 -12.43 -0.26
CA GLU A 31 -7.11 -13.88 -0.56
C GLU A 31 -6.22 -14.68 0.40
N LYS A 32 -6.06 -15.99 0.15
CA LYS A 32 -5.19 -16.86 0.96
C LYS A 32 -3.75 -16.34 1.03
N ASP A 33 -3.03 -16.72 2.09
CA ASP A 33 -1.63 -16.33 2.36
C ASP A 33 -0.62 -17.06 1.47
N ILE A 34 -0.81 -16.98 0.16
CA ILE A 34 0.12 -17.52 -0.83
C ILE A 34 1.00 -16.38 -1.33
N VAL A 35 2.24 -16.35 -0.84
CA VAL A 35 3.26 -15.40 -1.28
C VAL A 35 4.03 -16.00 -2.45
N GLN A 36 3.97 -15.34 -3.61
CA GLN A 36 4.81 -15.65 -4.76
C GLN A 36 6.13 -14.92 -4.65
N HIS A 37 7.20 -15.53 -5.15
CA HIS A 37 8.55 -15.02 -5.01
C HIS A 37 9.40 -15.33 -6.25
N PHE A 38 10.18 -14.34 -6.68
CA PHE A 38 11.06 -14.40 -7.84
C PHE A 38 12.44 -13.89 -7.45
N ILE A 39 13.49 -14.56 -7.92
CA ILE A 39 14.89 -14.15 -7.75
C ILE A 39 15.52 -13.95 -9.13
N PHE A 40 16.03 -12.76 -9.36
CA PHE A 40 16.61 -12.34 -10.64
C PHE A 40 18.14 -12.37 -10.57
N LYS A 41 18.77 -12.83 -11.66
CA LYS A 41 20.21 -12.67 -11.89
C LYS A 41 20.55 -11.19 -11.95
N ALA A 42 21.78 -10.85 -11.59
CA ALA A 42 22.31 -9.53 -11.88
C ALA A 42 22.42 -9.30 -13.40
N PRO A 43 22.26 -8.07 -13.89
CA PRO A 43 22.38 -7.75 -15.31
C PRO A 43 23.81 -7.89 -15.86
N TYR A 44 24.81 -7.92 -14.97
CA TYR A 44 26.23 -7.91 -15.31
C TYR A 44 27.06 -8.46 -14.11
N ASP A 45 28.35 -8.74 -14.33
CA ASP A 45 29.19 -9.35 -13.28
C ASP A 45 29.55 -8.35 -12.16
N ILE A 46 29.72 -8.84 -10.93
CA ILE A 46 30.04 -7.97 -9.79
C ILE A 46 31.33 -7.17 -10.00
N SER A 47 32.28 -7.68 -10.78
CA SER A 47 33.53 -7.01 -11.11
C SER A 47 33.35 -5.71 -11.90
N GLU A 48 32.21 -5.54 -12.58
CA GLU A 48 31.86 -4.31 -13.31
C GLU A 48 31.40 -3.18 -12.37
N LEU A 49 31.10 -3.50 -11.11
CA LEU A 49 30.85 -2.49 -10.08
C LEU A 49 32.15 -1.83 -9.61
N ASN A 50 32.08 -0.52 -9.37
CA ASN A 50 33.14 0.19 -8.67
C ASN A 50 33.30 -0.34 -7.23
N LEU A 51 34.47 -0.10 -6.64
CA LEU A 51 34.84 -0.63 -5.32
C LEU A 51 33.85 -0.23 -4.21
N CYS A 52 33.26 0.97 -4.30
CA CYS A 52 32.28 1.44 -3.32
C CYS A 52 30.99 0.62 -3.40
N ARG A 53 30.46 0.38 -4.61
CA ARG A 53 29.22 -0.40 -4.80
C ARG A 53 29.41 -1.88 -4.48
N ARG A 54 30.58 -2.47 -4.78
CA ARG A 54 30.87 -3.85 -4.34
C ARG A 54 30.81 -4.02 -2.83
N ARG A 55 31.43 -3.11 -2.08
CA ARG A 55 31.37 -3.13 -0.61
C ARG A 55 29.94 -2.97 -0.08
N GLU A 56 29.13 -2.11 -0.72
CA GLU A 56 27.72 -1.96 -0.38
C GLU A 56 26.93 -3.24 -0.66
N VAL A 57 27.12 -3.86 -1.84
CA VAL A 57 26.51 -5.14 -2.19
C VAL A 57 26.84 -6.21 -1.15
N GLU A 58 28.12 -6.38 -0.81
CA GLU A 58 28.56 -7.34 0.22
C GLU A 58 27.94 -7.05 1.59
N HIS A 59 27.86 -5.77 1.97
CA HIS A 59 27.25 -5.36 3.23
C HIS A 59 25.74 -5.66 3.24
N VAL A 60 25.04 -5.37 2.15
CA VAL A 60 23.60 -5.57 2.02
C VAL A 60 23.27 -7.08 1.98
N ALA A 61 24.03 -7.86 1.19
CA ALA A 61 23.90 -9.31 1.12
C ALA A 61 24.08 -9.93 2.52
N ARG A 62 25.15 -9.57 3.23
CA ARG A 62 25.46 -10.17 4.53
C ARG A 62 24.48 -9.79 5.64
N ASN A 63 23.99 -8.54 5.67
CA ASN A 63 23.29 -8.01 6.84
C ASN A 63 21.78 -7.82 6.68
N PHE A 64 21.24 -7.81 5.46
CA PHE A 64 19.85 -7.42 5.24
C PHE A 64 18.99 -8.50 4.60
N HIS A 65 19.36 -9.00 3.42
CA HIS A 65 18.49 -9.89 2.67
C HIS A 65 19.09 -11.24 2.29
N HIS A 66 20.38 -11.49 2.59
CA HIS A 66 21.05 -12.78 2.37
C HIS A 66 20.91 -13.29 0.93
N LEU A 67 20.91 -12.36 -0.03
CA LEU A 67 20.95 -12.68 -1.45
C LEU A 67 22.28 -12.21 -2.00
N GLU A 68 22.99 -13.08 -2.68
CA GLU A 68 24.27 -12.75 -3.30
C GLU A 68 24.06 -12.11 -4.69
N TRP A 69 25.07 -11.37 -5.16
CA TRP A 69 25.00 -10.69 -6.46
C TRP A 69 24.70 -11.64 -7.62
N ASN A 70 25.36 -12.80 -7.63
CA ASN A 70 25.27 -13.80 -8.70
C ASN A 70 24.11 -14.79 -8.53
N GLU A 71 23.33 -14.69 -7.45
CA GLU A 71 22.17 -15.56 -7.25
C GLU A 71 21.02 -15.21 -8.19
N GLY A 72 20.12 -16.18 -8.38
CA GLY A 72 18.92 -16.03 -9.18
C GLY A 72 18.94 -16.88 -10.44
N PHE A 73 17.75 -17.10 -10.99
CA PHE A 73 17.54 -17.99 -12.13
C PHE A 73 16.84 -17.28 -13.29
N ILE A 74 16.21 -16.13 -13.04
CA ILE A 74 15.53 -15.32 -14.04
C ILE A 74 16.48 -14.23 -14.53
N ASP A 75 16.64 -14.10 -15.85
CA ASP A 75 17.49 -13.05 -16.41
C ASP A 75 16.92 -11.65 -16.10
N TYR A 76 17.81 -10.70 -15.79
CA TYR A 76 17.42 -9.36 -15.35
C TYR A 76 16.50 -8.62 -16.34
N GLN A 77 16.68 -8.88 -17.64
CA GLN A 77 15.84 -8.31 -18.70
C GLN A 77 14.35 -8.69 -18.57
N GLN A 78 14.02 -9.74 -17.81
CA GLN A 78 12.64 -10.16 -17.59
C GLN A 78 11.97 -9.49 -16.38
N VAL A 79 12.69 -8.70 -15.57
CA VAL A 79 12.14 -8.07 -14.34
C VAL A 79 10.81 -7.36 -14.60
N SER A 80 10.79 -6.45 -15.58
CA SER A 80 9.57 -5.70 -15.92
C SER A 80 8.44 -6.63 -16.39
N LYS A 81 8.75 -7.63 -17.22
CA LYS A 81 7.77 -8.60 -17.71
C LYS A 81 7.15 -9.41 -16.56
N VAL A 82 7.96 -9.88 -15.62
CA VAL A 82 7.49 -10.64 -14.45
C VAL A 82 6.61 -9.76 -13.57
N ILE A 83 7.02 -8.54 -13.27
CA ILE A 83 6.24 -7.60 -12.45
C ILE A 83 4.91 -7.23 -13.13
N CYS A 84 4.91 -6.90 -14.42
CA CYS A 84 3.69 -6.61 -15.17
C CYS A 84 2.78 -7.84 -15.27
N SER A 85 3.32 -9.04 -15.45
CA SER A 85 2.51 -10.26 -15.47
C SER A 85 1.87 -10.57 -14.11
N ALA A 86 2.57 -10.23 -13.03
CA ALA A 86 2.12 -10.47 -11.66
C ALA A 86 1.06 -9.46 -11.19
N LEU A 87 1.26 -8.19 -11.53
CA LEU A 87 0.51 -7.05 -10.96
C LEU A 87 -0.20 -6.20 -12.03
N GLY A 88 -0.18 -6.58 -13.30
CA GLY A 88 -0.70 -5.75 -14.40
C GLY A 88 -2.21 -5.51 -14.39
N ASN A 89 -2.96 -6.33 -13.65
CA ASN A 89 -4.40 -6.15 -13.40
C ASN A 89 -4.69 -5.61 -11.99
N ALA A 90 -3.66 -5.21 -11.25
CA ALA A 90 -3.82 -4.65 -9.93
C ALA A 90 -4.53 -3.29 -10.01
N THR A 91 -5.53 -3.11 -9.17
CA THR A 91 -6.12 -1.78 -8.93
C THR A 91 -5.30 -0.99 -7.94
N GLU A 92 -4.62 -1.68 -7.02
CA GLU A 92 -3.79 -1.07 -5.99
C GLU A 92 -2.69 -2.05 -5.57
N VAL A 93 -1.47 -1.54 -5.38
CA VAL A 93 -0.34 -2.32 -4.89
C VAL A 93 0.24 -1.62 -3.67
N PHE A 94 0.05 -2.23 -2.51
CA PHE A 94 0.60 -1.75 -1.25
C PHE A 94 2.08 -2.13 -1.13
N VAL A 95 2.92 -1.12 -0.94
CA VAL A 95 4.37 -1.25 -0.85
C VAL A 95 4.85 -0.40 0.31
N LYS A 96 5.90 -0.85 1.01
CA LYS A 96 6.56 -0.05 2.04
C LYS A 96 7.83 0.61 1.50
N GLY A 97 7.91 1.93 1.67
CA GLY A 97 9.07 2.73 1.30
C GLY A 97 8.88 3.45 -0.03
N LEU A 98 9.02 4.78 0.00
CA LEU A 98 8.75 5.67 -1.13
C LEU A 98 9.56 5.32 -2.39
N GLU A 99 10.81 4.90 -2.22
CA GLU A 99 11.67 4.58 -3.35
C GLU A 99 11.17 3.33 -4.12
N LYS A 100 10.75 2.29 -3.39
CA LYS A 100 10.21 1.07 -4.00
C LYS A 100 8.90 1.36 -4.73
N VAL A 101 8.07 2.24 -4.15
CA VAL A 101 6.86 2.74 -4.79
C VAL A 101 7.18 3.43 -6.12
N LYS A 102 8.16 4.34 -6.13
CA LYS A 102 8.56 5.04 -7.36
C LYS A 102 9.07 4.07 -8.43
N TYR A 103 9.89 3.10 -8.05
CA TYR A 103 10.40 2.08 -8.97
C TYR A 103 9.29 1.19 -9.55
N LEU A 104 8.38 0.70 -8.70
CA LEU A 104 7.29 -0.16 -9.18
C LEU A 104 6.32 0.63 -10.06
N ASN A 105 6.00 1.89 -9.72
CA ASN A 105 5.19 2.76 -10.58
C ASN A 105 5.87 3.11 -11.92
N SER A 106 7.21 3.04 -12.03
CA SER A 106 7.87 3.24 -13.32
C SER A 106 7.81 2.00 -14.24
N ILE A 107 7.46 0.84 -13.69
CA ILE A 107 7.26 -0.42 -14.43
C ILE A 107 5.77 -0.64 -14.71
N LEU A 108 4.93 -0.35 -13.71
CA LEU A 108 3.48 -0.41 -13.80
C LEU A 108 2.94 0.89 -14.43
N GLN A 109 1.62 0.96 -14.64
CA GLN A 109 0.98 2.24 -14.98
C GLN A 109 1.13 3.20 -13.78
N GLU A 110 1.37 4.49 -14.05
CA GLU A 110 1.57 5.49 -12.99
C GLU A 110 0.40 5.50 -11.99
N ASN A 111 0.72 5.55 -10.69
CA ASN A 111 -0.20 5.71 -9.55
C ASN A 111 -0.96 4.45 -9.07
N VAL A 112 -0.52 3.25 -9.44
CA VAL A 112 -1.10 2.01 -8.88
C VAL A 112 -0.51 1.67 -7.50
N CYS A 113 0.73 2.07 -7.22
CA CYS A 113 1.39 1.75 -5.95
C CYS A 113 1.08 2.77 -4.84
N CYS A 114 0.72 2.25 -3.66
CA CYS A 114 0.44 3.02 -2.44
C CYS A 114 1.53 2.78 -1.39
N ASN A 115 2.15 3.85 -0.88
CA ASN A 115 3.10 3.75 0.23
C ASN A 115 2.36 3.55 1.55
N ILE A 116 2.45 2.36 2.14
CA ILE A 116 1.77 2.05 3.41
C ILE A 116 2.33 2.81 4.61
N GLU A 117 3.49 3.44 4.50
CA GLU A 117 3.99 4.35 5.55
C GLU A 117 3.07 5.56 5.75
N LEU A 118 2.29 5.94 4.73
CA LEU A 118 1.27 6.99 4.83
C LEU A 118 0.03 6.54 5.63
N LEU A 119 -0.06 5.25 5.95
CA LEU A 119 -1.09 4.65 6.79
C LEU A 119 -0.56 4.37 8.21
N ASP A 120 0.53 5.03 8.60
CA ASP A 120 1.23 4.83 9.88
C ASP A 120 1.72 3.39 10.10
N CYS A 121 1.99 2.66 9.02
CA CYS A 121 2.52 1.31 9.07
C CYS A 121 3.85 1.28 9.85
N PRO A 122 3.97 0.49 10.92
CA PRO A 122 5.22 0.33 11.67
C PRO A 122 6.38 -0.13 10.79
N ASN A 123 7.62 0.06 11.27
CA ASN A 123 8.78 -0.47 10.57
C ASN A 123 8.74 -2.02 10.51
N LEU A 124 9.42 -2.61 9.52
CA LEU A 124 9.37 -4.06 9.29
C LEU A 124 9.90 -4.89 10.47
N LYS A 125 10.84 -4.35 11.27
CA LYS A 125 11.35 -5.04 12.46
C LYS A 125 10.25 -5.21 13.51
N THR A 126 9.47 -4.16 13.75
CA THR A 126 8.31 -4.19 14.65
C THR A 126 7.20 -5.10 14.12
N LEU A 127 6.96 -5.13 12.81
CA LEU A 127 5.96 -6.05 12.25
C LEU A 127 6.38 -7.52 12.41
N LYS A 128 7.67 -7.82 12.21
CA LYS A 128 8.23 -9.17 12.33
C LYS A 128 8.25 -9.70 13.77
N SER A 129 8.42 -8.84 14.76
CA SER A 129 8.41 -9.28 16.18
C SER A 129 7.04 -9.81 16.63
N ASN A 130 5.97 -9.51 15.90
CA ASN A 130 4.61 -9.93 16.24
C ASN A 130 4.21 -11.26 15.58
N ILE A 131 5.18 -12.02 15.06
CA ILE A 131 4.97 -13.30 14.40
C ILE A 131 5.74 -14.38 15.14
N SER A 132 5.10 -15.53 15.35
CA SER A 132 5.78 -16.71 15.87
C SER A 132 6.85 -17.16 14.88
N VAL A 133 8.11 -17.13 15.34
CA VAL A 133 9.34 -17.32 14.55
C VAL A 133 9.35 -18.64 13.76
N CYS A 134 8.63 -19.65 14.21
CA CYS A 134 8.76 -21.04 13.75
C CYS A 134 8.31 -21.34 12.31
N ASN A 135 7.61 -20.43 11.62
CA ASN A 135 7.05 -20.71 10.28
C ASN A 135 7.85 -20.14 9.10
N PHE A 136 8.88 -19.33 9.35
CA PHE A 136 9.57 -18.56 8.31
C PHE A 136 11.09 -18.68 8.33
N ASP A 137 11.64 -19.57 9.16
CA ASP A 137 13.06 -19.89 9.13
C ASP A 137 13.42 -20.36 7.70
N ASN A 138 14.35 -19.64 7.06
CA ASN A 138 14.77 -19.78 5.64
C ASN A 138 13.86 -19.16 4.56
N SER A 139 12.80 -18.44 4.91
CA SER A 139 12.02 -17.71 3.90
C SER A 139 12.78 -16.50 3.33
N PRO A 140 12.69 -16.23 2.02
CA PRO A 140 13.26 -15.03 1.44
C PRO A 140 12.75 -13.76 2.15
N VAL A 141 13.65 -12.81 2.39
CA VAL A 141 13.32 -11.61 3.18
C VAL A 141 12.17 -10.80 2.58
N SER A 142 12.08 -10.68 1.25
CA SER A 142 10.92 -10.03 0.61
C SER A 142 9.61 -10.77 0.86
N SER A 143 9.63 -12.10 0.93
CA SER A 143 8.42 -12.89 1.17
C SER A 143 7.91 -12.71 2.59
N LEU A 144 8.82 -12.73 3.57
CA LEU A 144 8.48 -12.41 4.96
C LEU A 144 7.93 -10.98 5.08
N ASN A 145 8.58 -10.00 4.44
CA ASN A 145 8.09 -8.62 4.42
C ASN A 145 6.66 -8.53 3.86
N VAL A 146 6.38 -9.17 2.73
CA VAL A 146 5.04 -9.19 2.14
C VAL A 146 4.02 -9.81 3.08
N TYR A 147 4.37 -10.94 3.72
CA TYR A 147 3.49 -11.60 4.68
C TYR A 147 3.15 -10.69 5.87
N VAL A 148 4.16 -10.08 6.51
CA VAL A 148 3.92 -9.22 7.68
C VAL A 148 3.13 -7.96 7.32
N MET A 149 3.41 -7.37 6.15
CA MET A 149 2.69 -6.21 5.65
C MET A 149 1.23 -6.55 5.33
N LYS A 150 0.99 -7.72 4.71
CA LYS A 150 -0.37 -8.20 4.44
C LYS A 150 -1.16 -8.37 5.72
N LYS A 151 -0.60 -9.06 6.72
CA LYS A 151 -1.27 -9.27 8.01
C LYS A 151 -1.65 -7.93 8.65
N TRP A 152 -0.71 -6.99 8.70
CA TRP A 152 -0.95 -5.65 9.24
C TRP A 152 -2.02 -4.89 8.45
N LEU A 153 -1.99 -4.91 7.10
CA LEU A 153 -2.99 -4.26 6.27
C LEU A 153 -4.39 -4.87 6.48
N CYS A 154 -4.50 -6.18 6.57
CA CYS A 154 -5.77 -6.85 6.87
C CYS A 154 -6.34 -6.39 8.21
N GLU A 155 -5.52 -6.35 9.25
CA GLU A 155 -5.92 -5.82 10.57
C GLU A 155 -6.31 -4.34 10.51
N TYR A 156 -5.53 -3.52 9.80
CA TYR A 156 -5.81 -2.09 9.58
C TYR A 156 -7.18 -1.87 8.91
N PHE A 157 -7.47 -2.59 7.83
CA PHE A 157 -8.74 -2.47 7.12
C PHE A 157 -9.91 -3.02 7.95
N GLN A 158 -9.73 -4.11 8.69
CA GLN A 158 -10.75 -4.64 9.59
C GLN A 158 -11.09 -3.67 10.73
N ASN A 159 -10.08 -3.07 11.35
CA ASN A 159 -10.27 -2.07 12.39
C ASN A 159 -10.95 -0.82 11.82
N SER A 160 -10.54 -0.34 10.64
CA SER A 160 -11.16 0.80 9.98
C SER A 160 -12.64 0.55 9.66
N LEU A 161 -13.00 -0.66 9.20
CA LEU A 161 -14.38 -1.06 8.97
C LEU A 161 -15.18 -1.14 10.28
N THR A 162 -14.55 -1.59 11.36
CA THR A 162 -15.19 -1.68 12.69
C THR A 162 -15.51 -0.29 13.23
N LEU A 163 -14.54 0.64 13.16
CA LEU A 163 -14.72 2.04 13.56
C LEU A 163 -15.78 2.75 12.70
N MET A 164 -15.82 2.47 11.40
CA MET A 164 -16.87 2.93 10.50
C MET A 164 -18.26 2.44 10.92
N ASN A 165 -18.41 1.13 11.18
CA ASN A 165 -19.68 0.56 11.62
C ASN A 165 -20.12 1.10 12.98
N GLU A 166 -19.18 1.33 13.89
CA GLU A 166 -19.43 1.95 15.19
C GLU A 166 -19.87 3.41 15.05
N ALA A 167 -19.20 4.19 14.20
CA ALA A 167 -19.58 5.57 13.90
C ALA A 167 -21.01 5.65 13.35
N ILE A 168 -21.36 4.78 12.39
CA ILE A 168 -22.72 4.68 11.84
C ILE A 168 -23.73 4.34 12.95
N ARG A 169 -23.44 3.32 13.76
CA ARG A 169 -24.31 2.90 14.88
C ARG A 169 -24.52 4.03 15.87
N ASN A 170 -23.45 4.70 16.27
CA ASN A 170 -23.52 5.81 17.23
C ASN A 170 -24.26 7.01 16.63
N CYS A 171 -24.17 7.22 15.31
CA CYS A 171 -24.98 8.23 14.63
C CYS A 171 -26.47 7.93 14.75
N TYR A 172 -26.90 6.68 14.58
CA TYR A 172 -28.30 6.30 14.77
C TYR A 172 -28.77 6.36 16.23
N VAL A 173 -27.91 5.98 17.18
CA VAL A 173 -28.28 5.90 18.61
C VAL A 173 -28.25 7.26 19.31
N LYS A 174 -27.18 8.03 19.08
CA LYS A 174 -26.92 9.29 19.79
C LYS A 174 -27.31 10.52 18.95
N GLY A 175 -27.46 10.37 17.64
CA GLY A 175 -27.63 11.48 16.70
C GLY A 175 -26.31 12.12 16.29
N PHE A 176 -26.27 12.71 15.09
CA PHE A 176 -25.08 13.31 14.48
C PHE A 176 -24.36 14.33 15.38
N PHE A 177 -25.11 15.17 16.09
CA PHE A 177 -24.55 16.26 16.91
C PHE A 177 -23.76 15.77 18.14
N ASN A 178 -24.02 14.54 18.57
CA ASN A 178 -23.40 13.95 19.76
C ASN A 178 -22.21 13.05 19.41
N LEU A 179 -21.79 13.03 18.15
CA LEU A 179 -20.61 12.30 17.71
C LEU A 179 -19.33 13.07 18.05
N SER A 180 -18.33 12.32 18.49
CA SER A 180 -16.94 12.79 18.60
C SER A 180 -16.33 13.06 17.24
N ASN A 181 -15.22 13.81 17.20
CA ASN A 181 -14.47 14.03 15.96
C ASN A 181 -13.92 12.72 15.36
N GLU A 182 -13.60 11.74 16.20
CA GLU A 182 -13.14 10.42 15.75
C GLU A 182 -14.28 9.65 15.07
N GLU A 183 -15.47 9.60 15.68
CA GLU A 183 -16.64 8.97 15.06
C GLU A 183 -17.01 9.68 13.75
N LEU A 184 -17.01 11.02 13.72
CA LEU A 184 -17.26 11.79 12.49
C LEU A 184 -16.22 11.49 11.41
N TYR A 185 -14.96 11.23 11.78
CA TYR A 185 -13.90 10.90 10.83
C TYR A 185 -14.20 9.63 10.05
N PHE A 186 -14.86 8.65 10.68
CA PHE A 186 -15.14 7.34 10.08
C PHE A 186 -16.51 7.24 9.40
N LEU A 187 -17.33 8.29 9.39
CA LEU A 187 -18.61 8.28 8.67
C LEU A 187 -18.40 8.28 7.14
N PRO A 188 -18.94 7.29 6.40
CA PRO A 188 -18.80 7.25 4.95
C PRO A 188 -19.56 8.39 4.26
N SER A 189 -18.99 8.90 3.16
CA SER A 189 -19.67 9.85 2.27
C SER A 189 -21.05 9.36 1.83
N SER A 190 -21.16 8.09 1.43
CA SER A 190 -22.41 7.46 1.00
C SER A 190 -23.48 7.45 2.10
N PHE A 191 -23.09 7.15 3.34
CA PHE A 191 -23.96 7.23 4.50
C PHE A 191 -24.46 8.66 4.70
N LEU A 192 -23.56 9.65 4.64
CA LEU A 192 -23.88 11.06 4.82
C LEU A 192 -24.88 11.55 3.76
N THR A 193 -24.63 11.29 2.48
CA THR A 193 -25.50 11.73 1.37
C THR A 193 -26.87 11.04 1.35
N HIS A 194 -26.99 9.87 1.99
CA HIS A 194 -28.27 9.15 2.06
C HIS A 194 -29.16 9.60 3.22
N HIS A 195 -28.57 10.12 4.30
CA HIS A 195 -29.28 10.41 5.55
C HIS A 195 -29.45 11.90 5.85
N PHE A 196 -28.68 12.77 5.21
CA PHE A 196 -28.68 14.20 5.50
C PHE A 196 -28.79 15.02 4.22
N THR A 197 -29.49 16.15 4.29
CA THR A 197 -29.64 17.08 3.16
C THR A 197 -28.33 17.81 2.84
N PRO A 198 -28.14 18.32 1.60
CA PRO A 198 -26.97 19.10 1.24
C PRO A 198 -26.76 20.31 2.16
N ASP A 199 -27.81 21.08 2.44
CA ASP A 199 -27.78 22.22 3.37
C ASP A 199 -27.29 21.84 4.77
N PHE A 200 -27.76 20.71 5.30
CA PHE A 200 -27.30 20.20 6.59
C PHE A 200 -25.80 19.92 6.54
N LEU A 201 -25.34 19.18 5.53
CA LEU A 201 -23.94 18.79 5.43
C LEU A 201 -23.01 19.98 5.17
N GLN A 202 -23.43 20.98 4.40
CA GLN A 202 -22.64 22.21 4.19
C GLN A 202 -22.36 22.95 5.50
N ASN A 203 -23.34 23.04 6.39
CA ASN A 203 -23.17 23.68 7.71
C ASN A 203 -22.12 22.99 8.60
N TYR A 204 -21.80 21.72 8.31
CA TYR A 204 -20.80 20.94 9.04
C TYR A 204 -19.60 20.51 8.19
N TYR A 205 -19.40 21.13 7.02
CA TYR A 205 -18.37 20.77 6.06
C TYR A 205 -16.96 20.71 6.68
N TYR A 206 -16.67 21.66 7.57
CA TYR A 206 -15.38 21.77 8.27
C TYR A 206 -15.10 20.61 9.25
N LYS A 207 -16.10 19.80 9.61
CA LYS A 207 -15.95 18.66 10.52
C LYS A 207 -15.62 17.35 9.79
N PHE A 208 -15.80 17.28 8.47
CA PHE A 208 -15.60 16.02 7.76
C PHE A 208 -14.13 15.73 7.49
N ALA A 209 -13.82 14.43 7.49
CA ALA A 209 -12.48 13.96 7.21
C ALA A 209 -12.03 14.34 5.78
N PRO A 210 -10.72 14.59 5.55
CA PRO A 210 -10.21 14.96 4.23
C PRO A 210 -10.50 13.94 3.12
N HIS A 211 -10.74 12.68 3.44
CA HIS A 211 -11.09 11.66 2.44
C HIS A 211 -12.56 11.77 2.01
N VAL A 212 -13.50 12.05 2.92
CA VAL A 212 -14.90 12.38 2.60
C VAL A 212 -14.96 13.60 1.69
N LEU A 213 -14.18 14.64 2.03
CA LEU A 213 -14.10 15.87 1.24
C LEU A 213 -13.44 15.70 -0.13
N ARG A 214 -12.77 14.56 -0.41
CA ARG A 214 -12.20 14.26 -1.73
C ARG A 214 -13.13 13.43 -2.60
N ASP A 215 -14.17 12.84 -2.03
CA ASP A 215 -15.16 12.03 -2.75
C ASP A 215 -15.94 12.91 -3.76
N LEU A 216 -15.87 12.55 -5.04
CA LEU A 216 -16.51 13.30 -6.12
C LEU A 216 -18.04 13.26 -6.05
N ASN A 217 -18.62 12.14 -5.60
CA ASN A 217 -20.06 12.01 -5.43
C ASN A 217 -20.55 12.87 -4.26
N PHE A 218 -19.79 12.90 -3.16
CA PHE A 218 -20.07 13.77 -2.03
C PHE A 218 -20.04 15.25 -2.44
N LYS A 219 -18.97 15.68 -3.14
CA LYS A 219 -18.88 17.05 -3.66
C LYS A 219 -20.04 17.40 -4.58
N LYS A 220 -20.38 16.50 -5.50
CA LYS A 220 -21.49 16.69 -6.44
C LYS A 220 -22.82 16.82 -5.69
N TYR A 221 -23.07 15.98 -4.69
CA TYR A 221 -24.25 16.04 -3.86
C TYR A 221 -24.39 17.40 -3.15
N LEU A 222 -23.30 17.91 -2.56
CA LEU A 222 -23.31 19.23 -1.91
C LEU A 222 -23.56 20.39 -2.87
N SER A 223 -23.27 20.24 -4.16
CA SER A 223 -23.47 21.30 -5.17
C SER A 223 -24.90 21.37 -5.75
N MET A 224 -25.76 20.38 -5.44
CA MET A 224 -27.10 20.27 -6.03
C MET A 224 -28.10 21.34 -5.55
N ASP A 225 -27.82 22.06 -4.45
CA ASP A 225 -28.69 23.13 -3.91
C ASP A 225 -28.31 24.57 -4.34
N SER A 226 -27.47 24.75 -5.36
CA SER A 226 -27.28 26.09 -5.96
C SER A 226 -28.36 26.49 -6.98
N GLY A 227 -29.38 25.63 -7.17
CA GLY A 227 -30.52 25.88 -8.05
C GLY A 227 -31.65 26.63 -7.37
N ILE A 228 -31.44 27.91 -7.04
CA ILE A 228 -32.57 28.85 -7.01
C ILE A 228 -32.87 29.16 -8.48
N ASP A 229 -34.07 28.76 -8.91
CA ASP A 229 -34.69 29.17 -10.16
C ASP A 229 -34.57 30.68 -10.35
N THR A 230 -33.74 31.11 -11.31
CA THR A 230 -33.90 32.44 -11.90
C THR A 230 -34.98 32.32 -12.97
N VAL A 231 -36.23 32.33 -12.51
CA VAL A 231 -37.31 32.90 -13.30
C VAL A 231 -37.06 34.40 -13.33
N ASN A 232 -36.56 34.88 -14.47
CA ASN A 232 -36.92 36.16 -15.10
C ASN A 232 -36.38 36.20 -16.52
#